data_AF-A0A3R7U3F8-F1
#
_entry.id   AF-A0A3R7U3F8-F1
#
_cell.length_a   1.000
_cell.length_b   1.000
_cell.length_c   1.000
_cell.angle_alpha   90.00
_cell.angle_beta   90.00
_cell.angle_gamma   90.00
#
_symmetry.space_group_name_H-M   'P 1'
#
loop_
_entity.id
_entity.type
_entity.pdbx_description
1 polymer ?
#
loop_
_entity_poly.entity_id
_entity_poly.type
_entity_poly.pdbx_seq_one_letter_code
_entity_poly.pdbx_strand_id
1 'polypeptide(L)'
;MGERDLGIQPFDLLMEAWGLTNTNLVETSPEQLTHKQVRRARSGRQLTLKMMMKINRTFNIAIWSKLDNEQKEKFIEYGHRDLFSYAKGHNSESPDPNKELAAEIRS
;
A
#
# COMPACT_ATOMS: atom_id res chain seq x y z
N MET A 1 -3.07 22.72 11.64
CA MET A 1 -2.55 21.76 10.64
C MET A 1 -1.07 21.58 10.96
N GLY A 2 -0.68 20.41 11.44
CA GLY A 2 0.70 20.20 11.92
C GLY A 2 1.66 19.92 10.75
N GLU A 3 2.92 20.28 10.93
CA GLU A 3 4.06 20.20 9.98
C GLU A 3 4.31 18.81 9.32
N ARG A 4 3.50 17.79 9.64
CA ARG A 4 3.65 16.40 9.19
C ARG A 4 2.39 15.85 8.51
N ASP A 5 1.44 16.71 8.17
CA ASP A 5 0.24 16.34 7.41
C ASP A 5 0.49 16.64 5.94
N LEU A 6 0.80 15.59 5.17
CA LEU A 6 1.31 15.67 3.80
C LEU A 6 0.23 15.30 2.76
N GLY A 7 -1.04 15.39 3.16
CA GLY A 7 -2.18 15.04 2.31
C GLY A 7 -2.32 13.54 2.06
N ILE A 8 -3.37 13.16 1.32
CA ILE A 8 -3.64 11.75 1.00
C ILE A 8 -2.40 11.11 0.35
N GLN A 9 -2.01 9.95 0.85
CA GLN A 9 -0.83 9.25 0.36
C GLN A 9 -1.18 8.38 -0.85
N PRO A 10 -0.21 8.13 -1.77
CA PRO A 10 -0.41 7.18 -2.89
C PRO A 10 -0.96 5.82 -2.45
N PHE A 11 -0.60 5.37 -1.25
CA PHE A 11 -1.14 4.16 -0.62
C PHE A 11 -2.67 4.10 -0.59
N ASP A 12 -3.37 5.24 -0.43
CA ASP A 12 -4.82 5.30 -0.43
C ASP A 12 -5.41 4.87 -1.79
N LEU A 13 -4.87 5.42 -2.88
CA LEU A 13 -5.28 5.09 -4.25
C LEU A 13 -4.94 3.64 -4.60
N LEU A 14 -3.77 3.15 -4.18
CA LEU A 14 -3.38 1.76 -4.37
C LEU A 14 -4.33 0.81 -3.62
N MET A 15 -4.71 1.14 -2.38
CA MET A 15 -5.71 0.35 -1.64
C MET A 15 -7.04 0.26 -2.40
N GLU A 16 -7.50 1.37 -3.01
CA GLU A 16 -8.71 1.38 -3.83
C GLU A 16 -8.54 0.56 -5.12
N ALA A 17 -7.40 0.70 -5.82
CA ALA A 17 -7.12 -0.03 -7.06
C ALA A 17 -7.23 -1.55 -6.85
N TRP A 18 -6.68 -2.06 -5.75
CA TRP A 18 -6.72 -3.49 -5.39
C TRP A 18 -7.98 -3.93 -4.63
N GLY A 19 -8.96 -3.05 -4.44
CA GLY A 19 -10.17 -3.34 -3.67
C GLY A 19 -9.86 -3.82 -2.24
N LEU A 20 -8.85 -3.22 -1.60
CA LEU A 20 -8.41 -3.57 -0.25
C LEU A 20 -9.02 -2.63 0.79
N THR A 21 -9.47 -3.23 1.88
CA THR A 21 -9.98 -2.50 3.04
C THR A 21 -8.94 -2.45 4.15
N ASN A 22 -9.12 -1.53 5.11
CA ASN A 22 -8.27 -1.51 6.31
C ASN A 22 -8.35 -2.83 7.09
N THR A 23 -9.49 -3.53 7.04
CA THR A 23 -9.69 -4.85 7.67
C THR A 23 -8.80 -5.90 7.02
N ASN A 24 -8.75 -5.95 5.69
CA ASN A 24 -7.88 -6.90 4.99
C ASN A 24 -6.42 -6.74 5.44
N LEU A 25 -5.91 -5.51 5.53
CA LEU A 25 -4.54 -5.23 5.98
C LEU A 25 -4.29 -5.58 7.45
N VAL A 26 -5.29 -5.42 8.31
CA VAL A 26 -5.15 -5.79 9.73
C VAL A 26 -5.10 -7.31 9.87
N GLU A 27 -5.97 -8.03 9.15
CA GLU A 27 -6.07 -9.49 9.19
C GLU A 27 -4.87 -10.19 8.56
N THR A 28 -4.29 -9.62 7.50
CA THR A 28 -3.12 -10.22 6.83
C THR A 28 -1.78 -9.80 7.43
N SER A 29 -1.75 -8.96 8.47
CA SER A 29 -0.50 -8.40 8.97
C SER A 29 0.35 -9.42 9.74
N PRO A 30 1.56 -9.77 9.24
CA PRO A 30 2.46 -10.67 9.99
C PRO A 30 3.02 -10.01 11.24
N GLU A 31 3.07 -8.67 11.27
CA GLU A 31 3.64 -7.88 12.36
C GLU A 31 2.53 -7.24 13.24
N GLN A 32 1.26 -7.66 13.08
CA GLN A 32 0.06 -7.11 13.71
C GLN A 32 -0.14 -5.59 13.48
N LEU A 33 -1.03 -5.22 12.55
CA LEU A 33 -1.46 -3.83 12.36
C LEU A 33 -2.75 -3.54 13.10
N THR A 34 -2.97 -2.26 13.39
CA THR A 34 -4.27 -1.75 13.87
C THR A 34 -4.93 -0.93 12.78
N HIS A 35 -6.28 -0.86 12.77
CA HIS A 35 -7.01 0.01 11.84
C HIS A 35 -6.56 1.47 11.93
N LYS A 36 -6.18 1.95 13.12
CA LYS A 36 -5.68 3.31 13.33
C LYS A 36 -4.34 3.55 12.62
N GLN A 37 -3.45 2.55 12.60
CA GLN A 37 -2.20 2.63 11.86
C GLN A 37 -2.44 2.64 10.35
N VAL A 38 -3.34 1.79 9.83
CA VAL A 38 -3.68 1.78 8.41
C VAL A 38 -4.33 3.08 7.96
N ARG A 39 -5.32 3.60 8.72
CA ARG A 39 -5.93 4.92 8.44
C ARG A 39 -4.89 6.04 8.43
N ARG A 40 -3.94 6.02 9.36
CA ARG A 40 -2.86 7.00 9.41
C ARG A 40 -1.94 6.93 8.20
N ALA A 41 -1.64 5.72 7.71
CA ALA A 41 -0.83 5.52 6.51
C ALA A 41 -1.51 6.10 5.25
N ARG A 42 -2.84 6.06 5.20
CA ARG A 42 -3.63 6.63 4.09
C ARG A 42 -3.74 8.17 4.17
N SER A 43 -3.90 8.71 5.38
CA SER A 43 -4.30 10.11 5.60
C SER A 43 -3.15 11.14 5.65
N GLY A 44 -1.93 10.81 5.22
CA GLY A 44 -0.86 11.81 5.09
C GLY A 44 0.02 12.10 6.29
N ARG A 45 -0.28 11.54 7.46
CA ARG A 45 0.57 11.76 8.62
C ARG A 45 1.87 10.99 8.47
N GLN A 46 2.98 11.72 8.43
CA GLN A 46 4.30 11.11 8.22
C GLN A 46 4.56 9.99 9.24
N LEU A 47 4.85 8.81 8.70
CA LEU A 47 5.19 7.61 9.45
C LEU A 47 6.70 7.51 9.65
N THR A 48 7.12 6.77 10.67
CA THR A 48 8.52 6.35 10.78
C THR A 48 8.86 5.33 9.68
N LEU A 49 10.12 5.24 9.28
CA LEU A 49 10.57 4.26 8.27
C LEU A 49 10.15 2.83 8.64
N LYS A 50 10.30 2.44 9.91
CA LYS A 50 9.84 1.13 10.41
C LYS A 50 8.36 0.90 10.16
N MET A 51 7.52 1.90 10.39
CA MET A 51 6.08 1.79 10.15
C MET A 51 5.75 1.77 8.66
N MET A 52 6.47 2.53 7.83
CA MET A 52 6.30 2.47 6.36
C MET A 52 6.63 1.07 5.82
N MET A 53 7.75 0.49 6.24
CA MET A 53 8.15 -0.87 5.84
C MET A 53 7.12 -1.92 6.30
N LYS A 54 6.59 -1.79 7.52
CA LYS A 54 5.55 -2.68 8.03
C LYS A 54 4.25 -2.62 7.21
N ILE A 55 3.79 -1.40 6.88
CA ILE A 55 2.63 -1.20 6.01
C ILE A 55 2.90 -1.80 4.62
N ASN A 56 4.06 -1.51 4.02
CA ASN A 56 4.44 -2.01 2.71
C ASN A 56 4.47 -3.54 2.63
N ARG A 57 5.11 -4.22 3.59
CA ARG A 57 5.11 -5.69 3.67
C ARG A 57 3.70 -6.25 3.79
N THR A 58 2.90 -5.69 4.70
CA THR A 58 1.54 -6.16 4.90
C THR A 58 0.67 -5.95 3.65
N PHE A 59 0.88 -4.84 2.93
CA PHE A 59 0.18 -4.54 1.69
C PHE A 59 0.52 -5.54 0.58
N ASN A 60 1.81 -5.82 0.35
CA ASN A 60 2.23 -6.83 -0.63
C ASN A 60 1.66 -8.22 -0.27
N ILE A 61 1.67 -8.60 1.01
CA ILE A 61 1.07 -9.88 1.46
C ILE A 61 -0.45 -9.90 1.21
N ALA A 62 -1.15 -8.81 1.54
CA ALA A 62 -2.60 -8.71 1.33
C ALA A 62 -2.96 -8.89 -0.15
N ILE A 63 -2.19 -8.28 -1.06
CA ILE A 63 -2.35 -8.48 -2.50
C ILE A 63 -2.05 -9.93 -2.87
N TRP A 64 -0.86 -10.44 -2.54
CA TRP A 64 -0.40 -11.78 -2.89
C TRP A 64 -1.38 -12.88 -2.47
N SER A 65 -2.02 -12.72 -1.31
CA SER A 65 -3.01 -13.67 -0.79
C SER A 65 -4.29 -13.79 -1.62
N LYS A 66 -4.61 -12.77 -2.43
CA LYS A 66 -5.77 -12.75 -3.33
C LYS A 66 -5.47 -13.31 -4.72
N LEU A 67 -4.20 -13.43 -5.08
CA LEU A 67 -3.77 -13.82 -6.42
C LEU A 67 -3.78 -15.34 -6.60
N ASP A 68 -4.20 -15.78 -7.78
CA ASP A 68 -3.92 -17.14 -8.25
C ASP A 68 -2.45 -17.30 -8.69
N ASN A 69 -2.07 -18.49 -9.18
CA ASN A 69 -0.69 -18.78 -9.55
C ASN A 69 -0.22 -17.99 -10.77
N GLU A 70 -1.07 -17.80 -11.79
CA GLU A 70 -0.70 -17.07 -13.01
C GLU A 70 -0.57 -15.57 -12.72
N GLN A 71 -1.45 -15.04 -11.87
CA GLN A 71 -1.42 -13.66 -11.41
C GLN A 71 -0.19 -13.36 -10.56
N LYS A 72 0.26 -14.32 -9.71
CA LYS A 72 1.48 -14.19 -8.91
C LYS A 72 2.73 -14.03 -9.75
N GLU A 73 2.81 -14.69 -10.91
CA GLU A 73 3.95 -14.56 -11.82
C GLU A 73 4.05 -13.17 -12.46
N LYS A 74 2.92 -12.48 -12.62
CA LYS A 74 2.84 -11.11 -13.17
C LYS A 74 3.06 -10.03 -12.10
N PHE A 75 2.86 -10.35 -10.82
CA PHE A 75 2.89 -9.39 -9.74
C PHE A 75 4.31 -8.89 -9.44
N ILE A 76 4.48 -7.57 -9.42
CA ILE A 76 5.70 -6.90 -9.02
C ILE A 76 5.48 -6.28 -7.65
N GLU A 77 6.28 -6.69 -6.65
CA GLU A 77 6.17 -6.14 -5.29
C GLU A 77 6.39 -4.62 -5.27
N TYR A 78 5.50 -3.91 -4.56
CA TYR A 78 5.69 -2.49 -4.29
C TYR A 78 6.78 -2.27 -3.25
N GLY A 79 7.52 -1.19 -3.38
CA GLY A 79 8.36 -0.63 -2.32
C GLY A 79 7.62 0.45 -1.52
N HIS A 80 8.13 0.75 -0.31
CA HIS A 80 7.57 1.82 0.53
C HIS A 80 7.57 3.21 -0.14
N ARG A 81 8.41 3.42 -1.16
CA ARG A 81 8.43 4.66 -1.98
C ARG A 81 7.25 4.79 -2.93
N ASP A 82 6.61 3.69 -3.27
CA ASP A 82 5.41 3.70 -4.12
C ASP A 82 4.17 4.05 -3.29
N LEU A 83 4.20 3.73 -1.99
CA LEU A 83 3.09 3.93 -1.06
C LEU A 83 3.05 5.34 -0.45
N PHE A 84 4.20 6.00 -0.29
CA PHE A 84 4.29 7.25 0.49
C PHE A 84 5.03 8.33 -0.28
N SER A 85 4.38 9.48 -0.47
CA SER A 85 4.92 10.59 -1.28
C SER A 85 6.16 11.24 -0.67
N TYR A 86 6.31 11.11 0.65
CA TYR A 86 7.46 11.64 1.41
C TYR A 86 8.61 10.64 1.58
N ALA A 87 8.51 9.45 0.98
CA ALA A 87 9.60 8.49 1.00
C ALA A 87 10.75 8.99 0.13
N LYS A 88 11.99 8.74 0.56
CA LYS A 88 13.17 9.03 -0.25
C LYS A 88 13.12 8.23 -1.56
N GLY A 89 13.21 8.93 -2.69
CA GLY A 89 13.16 8.31 -4.02
C GLY A 89 11.75 8.01 -4.51
N HIS A 90 10.70 8.59 -3.90
CA HIS A 90 9.37 8.63 -4.50
C HIS A 90 9.42 9.39 -5.83
N ASN A 91 8.77 8.84 -6.86
CA ASN A 91 8.58 9.47 -8.15
C ASN A 91 7.10 9.40 -8.54
N SER A 92 6.42 10.55 -8.55
CA SER A 92 4.99 10.64 -8.89
C SER A 92 4.68 10.35 -10.36
N GLU A 93 5.69 10.40 -11.23
CA GLU A 93 5.54 10.14 -12.67
C GLU A 93 5.81 8.69 -13.03
N SER A 94 6.28 7.87 -12.08
CA SER A 94 6.51 6.45 -12.33
C SER A 94 5.17 5.73 -12.57
N PRO A 95 5.01 4.98 -13.67
CA PRO A 95 3.81 4.20 -13.89
C PRO A 95 3.70 3.10 -12.83
N ASP A 96 2.46 2.79 -12.41
CA ASP A 96 2.18 1.63 -11.55
C ASP A 96 2.39 0.34 -12.36
N PRO A 97 3.38 -0.51 -12.02
CA PRO A 97 3.68 -1.72 -12.77
C PRO A 97 2.58 -2.77 -12.69
N ASN A 98 1.68 -2.70 -11.70
CA ASN A 98 0.61 -3.67 -11.53
C ASN A 98 -0.78 -3.13 -11.91
N LYS A 99 -0.85 -1.96 -12.56
CA LYS A 99 -2.12 -1.30 -12.89
C LYS A 99 -3.09 -2.23 -13.62
N GLU A 100 -2.60 -2.98 -14.60
CA GLU A 100 -3.42 -3.91 -15.39
C GLU A 100 -3.89 -5.10 -14.55
N LEU A 101 -3.00 -5.68 -13.75
CA LEU A 101 -3.32 -6.79 -12.86
C LEU A 101 -4.34 -6.39 -11.78
N ALA A 102 -4.21 -5.18 -11.22
CA ALA A 102 -5.18 -4.65 -10.25
C ALA A 102 -6.57 -4.46 -10.88
N ALA A 103 -6.63 -4.06 -12.15
CA ALA A 103 -7.88 -3.93 -12.89
C ALA A 103 -8.54 -5.29 -13.17
N GLU A 104 -7.74 -6.32 -13.51
CA GLU A 104 -8.19 -7.70 -13.75
C GLU A 104 -8.89 -8.29 -12.52
N ILE A 105 -8.36 -8.05 -11.31
CA ILE A 105 -8.94 -8.59 -10.07
C ILE A 105 -10.24 -7.86 -9.66
N ARG A 106 -10.42 -6.63 -10.14
CA ARG A 106 -11.57 -5.79 -9.78
C ARG A 106 -12.76 -5.97 -10.74
N SER A 107 -12.55 -6.54 -11.92
CA SER A 107 -13.61 -6.85 -12.89
C SER A 107 -14.40 -8.09 -12.49
#